data_AF-A0A3R7RUJ3-F1
#
_entry.id   AF-A0A3R7RUJ3-F1
#
_cell.length_a   1.000
_cell.length_b   1.000
_cell.length_c   1.000
_cell.angle_alpha   90.00
_cell.angle_beta   90.00
_cell.angle_gamma   90.00
#
_symmetry.space_group_name_H-M   'P 1'
#
loop_
_entity.id
_entity.type
_entity.pdbx_description
1 polymer ?
#
loop_
_entity_poly.entity_id
_entity_poly.type
_entity_poly.pdbx_seq_one_letter_code
_entity_poly.pdbx_strand_id
1 'polypeptide(L)'
;MTAETGRVIRLRRPPVFNVVPDRWIPESIDLESVDEAWAALCGRNPRYHDGDVFHVLGVVRNGHGGAIVHLAPSSYRFHAVRAMGIDTGIRTLGLKGLCLVERDGEAGLIAGRRSDASGSYPGMWEYLPGGGVPPESDGSVRPDLVFQRELEEECGVPSSGEAIPIAILRDDVVGTWEVVYRCVLASNPRRSPGWE
;
A
#
# COMPACT_ATOMS: atom_id res chain seq x y z
N MET A 1 -19.14 11.42 -18.85
CA MET A 1 -18.00 10.65 -18.30
C MET A 1 -18.54 9.78 -17.18
N THR A 2 -18.74 8.50 -17.47
CA THR A 2 -19.19 7.50 -16.50
C THR A 2 -18.06 7.24 -15.51
N ALA A 3 -18.33 7.36 -14.21
CA ALA A 3 -17.37 7.01 -13.16
C ALA A 3 -16.81 5.61 -13.42
N GLU A 4 -15.49 5.50 -13.43
CA GLU A 4 -14.72 4.29 -13.73
C GLU A 4 -15.12 3.12 -12.84
N THR A 5 -16.02 2.29 -13.34
CA THR A 5 -16.34 0.99 -12.75
C THR A 5 -15.11 0.10 -12.86
N GLY A 6 -14.29 0.03 -11.81
CA GLY A 6 -13.16 -0.90 -11.74
C GLY A 6 -12.04 -0.50 -10.78
N ARG A 7 -11.89 0.79 -10.46
CA ARG A 7 -10.82 1.26 -9.56
C ARG A 7 -11.08 1.01 -8.08
N VAL A 8 -12.34 0.87 -7.67
CA VAL A 8 -12.70 0.65 -6.25
C VAL A 8 -13.66 -0.51 -6.12
N ILE A 9 -13.30 -1.49 -5.29
CA ILE A 9 -14.14 -2.62 -4.92
C ILE A 9 -14.52 -2.45 -3.46
N ARG A 10 -15.75 -1.99 -3.20
CA ARG A 10 -16.31 -1.97 -1.85
C ARG A 10 -16.46 -3.39 -1.30
N LEU A 11 -16.04 -3.56 -0.05
CA LEU A 11 -16.06 -4.80 0.70
C LEU A 11 -17.14 -4.75 1.79
N ARG A 12 -17.83 -5.87 1.96
CA ARG A 12 -18.72 -6.20 3.08
C ARG A 12 -18.19 -7.37 3.91
N ARG A 13 -17.13 -8.02 3.41
CA ARG A 13 -16.38 -9.09 4.05
C ARG A 13 -14.89 -8.88 3.77
N PRO A 14 -13.99 -9.32 4.66
CA PRO A 14 -12.57 -9.26 4.42
C PRO A 14 -12.17 -9.89 3.08
N PRO A 15 -11.14 -9.35 2.40
CA PRO A 15 -10.60 -9.99 1.22
C PRO A 15 -9.89 -11.29 1.60
N VAL A 16 -9.82 -12.21 0.65
CA VAL A 16 -9.03 -13.45 0.76
C VAL A 16 -7.80 -13.28 -0.12
N PHE A 17 -6.62 -13.50 0.45
CA PHE A 17 -5.36 -13.46 -0.29
C PHE A 17 -4.98 -14.86 -0.73
N ASN A 18 -4.74 -15.03 -2.03
CA ASN A 18 -4.26 -16.28 -2.60
C ASN A 18 -2.89 -16.05 -3.21
N VAL A 19 -1.84 -16.59 -2.58
CA VAL A 19 -0.46 -16.44 -3.02
C VAL A 19 -0.08 -17.63 -3.87
N VAL A 20 0.37 -17.37 -5.10
CA VAL A 20 1.05 -18.39 -5.90
C VAL A 20 2.49 -18.54 -5.43
N PRO A 21 3.06 -19.76 -5.45
CA PRO A 21 4.39 -20.00 -4.87
C PRO A 21 5.52 -19.36 -5.69
N ASP A 22 5.32 -19.19 -7.00
CA ASP A 22 6.37 -18.70 -7.89
C ASP A 22 6.55 -17.19 -7.77
N ARG A 23 7.83 -16.77 -7.74
CA ARG A 23 8.19 -15.37 -7.79
C ARG A 23 7.88 -14.82 -9.18
N TRP A 24 7.15 -13.72 -9.24
CA TRP A 24 6.89 -13.01 -10.47
C TRP A 24 8.08 -12.14 -10.87
N ILE A 25 8.49 -12.27 -12.13
CA ILE A 25 9.55 -11.51 -12.78
C ILE A 25 8.97 -10.97 -14.11
N PRO A 26 9.24 -9.70 -14.48
CA PRO A 26 8.79 -9.17 -15.77
C PRO A 26 9.39 -9.94 -16.94
N GLU A 27 8.56 -10.44 -17.85
CA GLU A 27 9.01 -11.13 -19.08
C GLU A 27 9.19 -10.16 -20.26
N SER A 28 8.48 -9.04 -20.25
CA SER A 28 8.39 -8.11 -21.39
C SER A 28 9.44 -7.00 -21.36
N ILE A 29 10.28 -6.95 -20.33
CA ILE A 29 11.31 -5.90 -20.15
C ILE A 29 12.66 -6.57 -19.91
N ASP A 30 13.68 -5.97 -20.51
CA ASP A 30 15.07 -6.35 -20.27
C ASP A 30 15.50 -6.06 -18.83
N LEU A 31 16.02 -7.08 -18.15
CA LEU A 31 16.39 -6.99 -16.74
C LEU A 31 17.63 -6.13 -16.52
N GLU A 32 18.54 -6.04 -17.50
CA GLU A 32 19.72 -5.17 -17.40
C GLU A 32 19.29 -3.70 -17.34
N SER A 33 18.35 -3.30 -18.19
CA SER A 33 17.73 -1.97 -18.16
C SER A 33 17.05 -1.64 -16.82
N VAL A 34 16.43 -2.63 -16.16
CA VAL A 34 15.85 -2.46 -14.82
C VAL A 34 16.96 -2.24 -13.78
N ASP A 35 18.02 -3.05 -13.84
CA ASP A 35 19.13 -2.99 -12.89
C ASP A 35 19.89 -1.66 -12.98
N GLU A 36 20.10 -1.14 -14.19
CA GLU A 36 20.68 0.20 -14.41
C GLU A 36 19.81 1.32 -13.83
N ALA A 37 18.49 1.28 -14.09
CA ALA A 37 17.56 2.27 -13.56
C ALA A 37 17.46 2.21 -12.02
N TRP A 38 17.52 1.01 -11.45
CA TRP A 38 17.56 0.80 -10.01
C TRP A 38 18.85 1.37 -9.40
N ALA A 39 20.02 1.08 -9.99
CA ALA A 39 21.29 1.65 -9.55
C ALA A 39 21.27 3.19 -9.58
N ALA A 40 20.67 3.79 -10.61
CA ALA A 40 20.50 5.23 -10.70
C ALA A 40 19.55 5.81 -9.63
N LEU A 41 18.50 5.07 -9.23
CA LEU A 41 17.64 5.44 -8.10
C LEU A 41 18.41 5.43 -6.77
N CYS A 42 19.12 4.34 -6.48
CA CYS A 42 19.94 4.23 -5.27
C CYS A 42 21.04 5.30 -5.21
N GLY A 43 21.65 5.65 -6.36
CA GLY A 43 22.65 6.71 -6.46
C GLY A 43 22.11 8.11 -6.12
N ARG A 44 20.81 8.36 -6.37
CA ARG A 44 20.15 9.64 -6.05
C ARG A 44 19.60 9.70 -4.64
N ASN A 45 19.10 8.58 -4.13
CA ASN A 45 18.55 8.49 -2.78
C ASN A 45 19.04 7.19 -2.10
N PRO A 46 20.05 7.29 -1.20
CA PRO A 46 20.60 6.14 -0.48
C PRO A 46 19.61 5.41 0.44
N ARG A 47 18.41 5.97 0.68
CA ARG A 47 17.35 5.31 1.44
C ARG A 47 16.64 4.21 0.65
N TYR A 48 16.78 4.20 -0.67
CA TYR A 48 16.27 3.09 -1.48
C TYR A 48 17.01 1.81 -1.13
N HIS A 49 16.23 0.81 -0.75
CA HIS A 49 16.67 -0.57 -0.59
C HIS A 49 15.68 -1.46 -1.34
N ASP A 50 16.18 -2.56 -1.89
CA ASP A 50 15.30 -3.56 -2.49
C ASP A 50 14.73 -4.44 -1.38
N GLY A 51 13.52 -4.93 -1.60
CA GLY A 51 12.79 -5.71 -0.62
C GLY A 51 11.72 -6.56 -1.29
N ASP A 52 11.27 -7.58 -0.56
CA ASP A 52 10.18 -8.42 -1.03
C ASP A 52 8.86 -7.67 -0.98
N VAL A 53 8.09 -7.79 -2.07
CA VAL A 53 6.75 -7.24 -2.20
C VAL A 53 5.83 -8.29 -2.80
N PHE A 54 4.51 -8.11 -2.66
CA PHE A 54 3.56 -8.87 -3.46
C PHE A 54 3.17 -8.12 -4.73
N HIS A 55 3.30 -8.76 -5.88
CA HIS A 55 2.63 -8.35 -7.10
C HIS A 55 1.18 -8.85 -7.10
N VAL A 56 0.22 -7.96 -7.32
CA VAL A 56 -1.18 -8.31 -7.54
C VAL A 56 -1.40 -8.75 -8.99
N LEU A 57 -1.59 -10.06 -9.16
CA LEU A 57 -1.91 -10.70 -10.44
C LEU A 57 -3.35 -10.38 -10.89
N GLY A 58 -4.26 -10.21 -9.94
CA GLY A 58 -5.66 -9.90 -10.22
C GLY A 58 -6.52 -9.81 -8.97
N VAL A 59 -7.64 -9.10 -9.09
CA VAL A 59 -8.64 -8.95 -8.02
C VAL A 59 -10.02 -9.31 -8.56
N VAL A 60 -10.69 -10.25 -7.91
CA VAL A 60 -11.99 -10.79 -8.36
C VAL A 60 -12.99 -10.74 -7.21
N ARG A 61 -14.24 -10.31 -7.48
CA ARG A 61 -15.31 -10.40 -6.46
C ARG A 61 -15.65 -11.86 -6.16
N ASN A 62 -15.82 -12.20 -4.89
CA ASN A 62 -16.10 -13.58 -4.47
C ASN A 62 -17.60 -13.92 -4.33
N GLY A 63 -18.50 -13.10 -4.89
CA GLY A 63 -19.96 -13.30 -4.84
C GLY A 63 -20.63 -13.05 -3.47
N HIS A 64 -19.88 -13.01 -2.37
CA HIS A 64 -20.40 -12.85 -1.00
C HIS A 64 -20.10 -11.48 -0.39
N GLY A 65 -19.85 -10.48 -1.23
CA GLY A 65 -19.50 -9.12 -0.80
C GLY A 65 -18.04 -8.93 -0.42
N GLY A 66 -17.17 -9.92 -0.63
CA GLY A 66 -15.71 -9.78 -0.52
C GLY A 66 -15.01 -9.83 -1.89
N ALA A 67 -13.70 -9.98 -1.86
CA ALA A 67 -12.85 -10.16 -3.04
C ALA A 67 -11.75 -11.20 -2.76
N ILE A 68 -11.30 -11.87 -3.81
CA ILE A 68 -10.07 -12.67 -3.82
C ILE A 68 -9.00 -11.84 -4.52
N VAL A 69 -7.84 -11.71 -3.87
CA VAL A 69 -6.66 -11.04 -4.40
C VAL A 69 -5.61 -12.11 -4.69
N HIS A 70 -5.27 -12.28 -5.96
CA HIS A 70 -4.23 -13.20 -6.39
C HIS A 70 -2.88 -12.48 -6.37
N LEU A 71 -1.90 -13.07 -5.69
CA LEU A 71 -0.62 -12.46 -5.40
C LEU A 71 0.52 -13.39 -5.83
N ALA A 72 1.62 -12.81 -6.26
CA ALA A 72 2.91 -13.49 -6.42
C ALA A 72 3.98 -12.69 -5.68
N PRO A 73 4.92 -13.33 -4.96
CA PRO A 73 6.11 -12.64 -4.45
C PRO A 73 6.88 -11.99 -5.61
N SER A 74 7.48 -10.83 -5.37
CA SER A 74 8.32 -10.13 -6.34
C SER A 74 9.29 -9.17 -5.61
N SER A 75 10.04 -8.39 -6.36
CA SER A 75 11.06 -7.46 -5.84
C SER A 75 10.60 -6.01 -6.05
N TYR A 76 10.80 -5.19 -5.02
CA TYR A 76 10.43 -3.78 -5.00
C TYR A 76 11.09 -2.99 -6.12
N ARG A 77 12.32 -3.35 -6.53
CA ARG A 77 13.03 -2.67 -7.62
C ARG A 77 12.22 -2.60 -8.91
N PHE A 78 11.44 -3.65 -9.24
CA PHE A 78 10.58 -3.66 -10.43
C PHE A 78 9.48 -2.60 -10.36
N HIS A 79 9.04 -2.25 -9.16
CA HIS A 79 8.06 -1.19 -8.93
C HIS A 79 8.73 0.19 -8.88
N ALA A 80 9.86 0.29 -8.19
CA ALA A 80 10.58 1.55 -7.99
C ALA A 80 11.02 2.20 -9.31
N VAL A 81 11.46 1.41 -10.31
CA VAL A 81 11.88 1.93 -11.62
C VAL A 81 10.76 2.59 -12.43
N ARG A 82 9.50 2.50 -12.00
CA ARG A 82 8.41 3.31 -12.57
C ARG A 82 8.67 4.81 -12.43
N ALA A 83 9.35 5.24 -11.38
CA ALA A 83 9.78 6.64 -11.21
C ALA A 83 10.78 7.09 -12.30
N MET A 84 11.40 6.14 -13.01
CA MET A 84 12.28 6.37 -14.16
C MET A 84 11.55 6.23 -15.50
N GLY A 85 10.22 6.05 -15.49
CA GLY A 85 9.41 5.85 -16.70
C GLY A 85 9.38 4.40 -17.20
N ILE A 86 9.92 3.44 -16.45
CA ILE A 86 9.92 2.02 -16.82
C ILE A 86 8.72 1.32 -16.13
N ASP A 87 7.65 1.06 -16.89
CA ASP A 87 6.54 0.23 -16.39
C ASP A 87 6.82 -1.25 -16.66
N THR A 88 7.31 -1.95 -15.64
CA THR A 88 7.54 -3.41 -15.69
C THR A 88 6.25 -4.24 -15.72
N GLY A 89 5.09 -3.62 -15.50
CA GLY A 89 3.81 -4.31 -15.34
C GLY A 89 3.48 -4.67 -13.90
N ILE A 90 4.45 -4.58 -12.97
CA ILE A 90 4.18 -4.85 -11.56
C ILE A 90 3.16 -3.86 -11.00
N ARG A 91 2.25 -4.38 -10.20
CA ARG A 91 1.34 -3.62 -9.33
C ARG A 91 1.46 -4.19 -7.93
N THR A 92 1.96 -3.41 -6.98
CA THR A 92 2.24 -3.92 -5.63
C THR A 92 1.00 -3.89 -4.74
N LEU A 93 0.95 -4.79 -3.75
CA LEU A 93 -0.05 -4.72 -2.68
C LEU A 93 0.37 -3.70 -1.62
N GLY A 94 -0.53 -2.78 -1.30
CA GLY A 94 -0.38 -1.84 -0.21
C GLY A 94 -1.64 -1.80 0.67
N LEU A 95 -1.61 -0.89 1.64
CA LEU A 95 -2.75 -0.53 2.46
C LEU A 95 -2.87 0.97 2.62
N LYS A 96 -4.10 1.41 2.90
CA LYS A 96 -4.38 2.75 3.43
C LYS A 96 -5.40 2.70 4.56
N GLY A 97 -5.24 3.57 5.54
CA GLY A 97 -6.17 3.77 6.63
C GLY A 97 -7.07 4.97 6.43
N LEU A 98 -8.34 4.80 6.78
CA LEU A 98 -9.28 5.87 7.10
C LEU A 98 -9.53 5.80 8.60
N CYS A 99 -8.60 6.35 9.36
CA CYS A 99 -8.64 6.33 10.81
C CYS A 99 -9.47 7.49 11.36
N LEU A 100 -10.49 7.16 12.15
CA LEU A 100 -11.41 8.10 12.77
C LEU A 100 -10.85 8.61 14.09
N VAL A 101 -10.98 9.93 14.30
CA VAL A 101 -10.64 10.65 15.53
C VAL A 101 -11.82 11.50 15.98
N GLU A 102 -11.91 11.78 17.27
CA GLU A 102 -12.90 12.71 17.82
C GLU A 102 -12.17 13.94 18.37
N ARG A 103 -12.48 15.12 17.85
CA ARG A 103 -11.90 16.38 18.29
C ARG A 103 -13.01 17.37 18.57
N ASP A 104 -13.05 17.87 19.81
CA ASP A 104 -14.02 18.89 20.24
C ASP A 104 -15.49 18.47 19.99
N GLY A 105 -15.79 17.16 20.08
CA GLY A 105 -17.12 16.59 19.84
C GLY A 105 -17.45 16.33 18.36
N GLU A 106 -16.50 16.56 17.44
CA GLU A 106 -16.67 16.29 16.01
C GLU A 106 -15.80 15.12 15.54
N ALA A 107 -16.37 14.28 14.68
CA ALA A 107 -15.64 13.17 14.06
C ALA A 107 -14.80 13.68 12.87
N GLY A 108 -13.52 13.33 12.86
CA GLY A 108 -12.59 13.64 11.79
C GLY A 108 -11.85 12.41 11.27
N LEU A 109 -11.12 12.60 10.17
CA LEU A 109 -10.14 11.64 9.67
C LEU A 109 -8.74 12.24 9.85
N ILE A 110 -7.77 11.38 10.13
CA ILE A 110 -6.36 11.78 10.12
C ILE A 110 -5.76 11.71 8.73
N ALA A 111 -4.98 12.72 8.41
CA ALA A 111 -4.18 12.80 7.20
C ALA A 111 -2.79 13.36 7.55
N GLY A 112 -1.78 12.87 6.83
CA GLY A 112 -0.42 13.38 6.86
C GLY A 112 -0.08 14.07 5.53
N ARG A 113 0.84 15.02 5.56
CA ARG A 113 1.41 15.60 4.35
C ARG A 113 2.70 14.86 4.03
N ARG A 114 2.79 14.27 2.84
CA ARG A 114 3.98 13.55 2.37
C ARG A 114 5.14 14.51 2.15
N SER A 115 6.37 14.03 2.37
CA SER A 115 7.59 14.72 1.97
C SER A 115 7.55 15.20 0.53
N ASP A 116 8.19 16.34 0.26
CA ASP A 116 8.55 16.73 -1.11
C ASP A 116 9.57 15.75 -1.73
N ALA A 117 10.30 14.99 -0.90
CA ALA A 117 11.23 13.94 -1.33
C ALA A 117 10.56 12.59 -1.59
N SER A 118 9.23 12.48 -1.42
CA SER A 118 8.53 11.20 -1.59
C SER A 118 8.49 10.77 -3.05
N GLY A 119 8.74 9.47 -3.30
CA GLY A 119 8.75 8.89 -4.65
C GLY A 119 7.37 8.89 -5.33
N SER A 120 6.30 9.07 -4.58
CA SER A 120 4.93 9.18 -5.08
C SER A 120 4.19 10.31 -4.38
N TYR A 121 3.48 11.13 -5.17
CA TYR A 121 2.67 12.25 -4.70
C TYR A 121 3.41 13.20 -3.72
N PRO A 122 4.57 13.75 -4.09
CA PRO A 122 5.35 14.62 -3.21
C PRO A 122 4.54 15.86 -2.78
N GLY A 123 4.61 16.20 -1.49
CA GLY A 123 3.94 17.36 -0.91
C GLY A 123 2.41 17.26 -0.79
N MET A 124 1.80 16.16 -1.23
CA MET A 124 0.35 15.93 -1.18
C MET A 124 -0.10 15.42 0.19
N TRP A 125 -1.37 15.66 0.53
CA TRP A 125 -2.01 15.06 1.70
C TRP A 125 -2.44 13.62 1.40
N GLU A 126 -2.28 12.73 2.37
CA GLU A 126 -2.80 11.37 2.32
C GLU A 126 -3.42 10.96 3.65
N TYR A 127 -4.34 10.01 3.61
CA TYR A 127 -4.87 9.38 4.82
C TYR A 127 -3.89 8.36 5.37
N LEU A 128 -3.83 8.27 6.71
CA LEU A 128 -2.89 7.44 7.45
C LEU A 128 -3.59 6.27 8.19
N PRO A 129 -2.91 5.13 8.40
CA PRO A 129 -1.57 4.86 7.89
C PRO A 129 -1.54 4.51 6.40
N GLY A 130 -0.38 4.56 5.76
CA GLY A 130 -0.18 4.09 4.39
C GLY A 130 1.12 3.33 4.20
N GLY A 131 1.10 2.16 3.56
CA GLY A 131 2.32 1.36 3.41
C GLY A 131 2.21 0.22 2.42
N GLY A 132 3.37 -0.32 2.01
CA GLY A 132 3.45 -1.55 1.23
C GLY A 132 3.22 -2.78 2.10
N VAL A 133 2.65 -3.84 1.54
CA VAL A 133 2.43 -5.11 2.25
C VAL A 133 3.48 -6.12 1.77
N PRO A 134 4.60 -6.28 2.47
CA PRO A 134 5.59 -7.32 2.17
C PRO A 134 5.09 -8.70 2.63
N PRO A 135 5.72 -9.79 2.17
CA PRO A 135 5.58 -11.10 2.80
C PRO A 135 6.10 -11.08 4.24
N GLU A 136 5.39 -11.72 5.17
CA GLU A 136 5.95 -12.03 6.49
C GLU A 136 7.03 -13.12 6.36
N SER A 137 7.80 -13.38 7.43
CA SER A 137 8.90 -14.36 7.41
C SER A 137 8.47 -15.79 7.06
N ASP A 138 7.21 -16.13 7.28
CA ASP A 138 6.60 -17.42 6.91
C ASP A 138 5.96 -17.41 5.50
N GLY A 139 6.13 -16.31 4.75
CA GLY A 139 5.54 -16.10 3.44
C GLY A 139 4.06 -15.69 3.45
N SER A 140 3.45 -15.52 4.63
CA SER A 140 2.04 -15.14 4.73
C SER A 140 1.80 -13.67 4.36
N VAL A 141 0.57 -13.39 3.91
CA VAL A 141 0.10 -12.03 3.57
C VAL A 141 -0.71 -11.51 4.75
N ARG A 142 -0.15 -10.53 5.48
CA ARG A 142 -0.73 -10.01 6.73
C ARG A 142 -0.89 -8.48 6.72
N PRO A 143 -1.73 -7.93 5.82
CA PRO A 143 -1.99 -6.50 5.77
C PRO A 143 -2.61 -5.96 7.07
N ASP A 144 -3.27 -6.81 7.85
CA ASP A 144 -3.75 -6.48 9.19
C ASP A 144 -2.60 -6.17 10.17
N LEU A 145 -1.52 -6.96 10.13
CA LEU A 145 -0.34 -6.73 10.98
C LEU A 145 0.45 -5.52 10.48
N VAL A 146 0.65 -5.40 9.17
CA VAL A 146 1.29 -4.22 8.56
C VAL A 146 0.53 -2.96 8.95
N PHE A 147 -0.81 -2.97 8.86
CA PHE A 147 -1.64 -1.82 9.23
C PHE A 147 -1.37 -1.36 10.67
N GLN A 148 -1.26 -2.29 11.62
CA GLN A 148 -0.99 -1.94 13.02
C GLN A 148 0.43 -1.39 13.21
N ARG A 149 1.43 -1.96 12.52
CA ARG A 149 2.81 -1.44 12.56
C ARG A 149 2.89 -0.02 12.01
N GLU A 150 2.34 0.21 10.82
CA GLU A 150 2.33 1.52 10.15
C GLU A 150 1.50 2.54 10.94
N LEU A 151 0.38 2.11 11.55
CA LEU A 151 -0.42 3.00 12.38
C LEU A 151 0.36 3.50 13.60
N GLU A 152 1.08 2.60 14.29
CA GLU A 152 1.92 2.98 15.42
C GLU A 152 3.10 3.85 14.96
N GLU A 153 3.73 3.52 13.82
CA GLU A 153 4.87 4.26 13.28
C GLU A 153 4.50 5.69 12.85
N GLU A 154 3.41 5.85 12.10
CA GLU A 154 3.03 7.13 11.49
C GLU A 154 2.14 7.99 12.38
N CYS A 155 1.37 7.38 13.29
CA CYS A 155 0.43 8.09 14.16
C CYS A 155 0.81 8.05 15.65
N GLY A 156 1.70 7.13 16.07
CA GLY A 156 2.10 6.96 17.48
C GLY A 156 0.95 6.55 18.40
N VAL A 157 -0.13 6.01 17.84
CA VAL A 157 -1.33 5.62 18.59
C VAL A 157 -1.94 4.36 17.95
N PRO A 158 -2.31 3.35 18.76
CA PRO A 158 -2.96 2.16 18.23
C PRO A 158 -4.44 2.43 17.90
N SER A 159 -5.07 1.49 17.20
CA SER A 159 -6.52 1.49 17.04
C SER A 159 -7.23 1.06 18.33
N SER A 160 -8.41 1.63 18.60
CA SER A 160 -9.27 1.26 19.74
C SER A 160 -9.93 -0.12 19.58
N GLY A 161 -9.79 -0.75 18.42
CA GLY A 161 -10.38 -2.03 18.06
C GLY A 161 -9.80 -2.52 16.73
N GLU A 162 -10.32 -3.64 16.22
CA GLU A 162 -9.86 -4.23 14.97
C GLU A 162 -10.14 -3.30 13.77
N ALA A 163 -9.13 -3.13 12.91
CA ALA A 163 -9.27 -2.38 11.68
C ALA A 163 -10.10 -3.18 10.66
N ILE A 164 -11.13 -2.56 10.09
CA ILE A 164 -12.08 -3.23 9.21
C ILE A 164 -11.70 -2.93 7.75
N PRO A 165 -11.41 -3.93 6.90
CA PRO A 165 -11.22 -3.70 5.48
C PRO A 165 -12.57 -3.32 4.83
N ILE A 166 -12.62 -2.16 4.20
CA ILE A 166 -13.85 -1.59 3.61
C ILE A 166 -13.81 -1.50 2.09
N ALA A 167 -12.62 -1.51 1.49
CA ALA A 167 -12.45 -1.48 0.05
C ALA A 167 -11.11 -2.05 -0.40
N ILE A 168 -11.02 -2.39 -1.68
CA ILE A 168 -9.76 -2.49 -2.41
C ILE A 168 -9.76 -1.37 -3.46
N LEU A 169 -8.70 -0.57 -3.50
CA LEU A 169 -8.52 0.54 -4.43
C LEU A 169 -7.34 0.23 -5.36
N ARG A 170 -7.45 0.55 -6.64
CA ARG A 170 -6.33 0.53 -7.58
C ARG A 170 -5.87 1.96 -7.82
N ASP A 171 -4.59 2.21 -7.58
CA ASP A 171 -3.91 3.46 -7.96
C ASP A 171 -3.04 3.19 -9.20
N ASP A 172 -3.50 3.69 -10.35
CA ASP A 172 -2.79 3.53 -11.63
C ASP A 172 -1.55 4.42 -11.75
N VAL A 173 -1.52 5.55 -11.03
CA VAL A 173 -0.41 6.52 -11.08
C VAL A 173 0.78 5.91 -10.36
N VAL A 174 0.59 5.47 -9.11
CA VAL A 174 1.65 4.82 -8.34
C VAL A 174 1.90 3.42 -8.87
N GLY A 175 0.85 2.72 -9.29
CA GLY A 175 0.92 1.32 -9.73
C GLY A 175 0.76 0.37 -8.56
N THR A 176 -0.28 0.58 -7.75
CA THR A 176 -0.56 -0.22 -6.56
C THR A 176 -2.02 -0.66 -6.49
N TRP A 177 -2.26 -1.71 -5.72
CA TRP A 177 -3.56 -2.08 -5.20
C TRP A 177 -3.54 -1.96 -3.69
N GLU A 178 -4.44 -1.15 -3.14
CA GLU A 178 -4.49 -0.78 -1.73
C GLU A 178 -5.67 -1.47 -1.07
N VAL A 179 -5.44 -2.19 0.03
CA VAL A 179 -6.52 -2.56 0.94
C VAL A 179 -6.82 -1.38 1.84
N VAL A 180 -8.03 -0.83 1.72
CA VAL A 180 -8.46 0.32 2.51
C VAL A 180 -9.11 -0.18 3.79
N TYR A 181 -8.51 0.16 4.92
CA TYR A 181 -8.99 -0.13 6.26
C TYR A 181 -9.68 1.08 6.87
N ARG A 182 -10.64 0.83 7.75
CA ARG A 182 -11.21 1.83 8.64
C ARG A 182 -11.05 1.37 10.08
N CYS A 183 -10.59 2.27 10.94
CA CYS A 183 -10.58 2.03 12.38
C CYS A 183 -10.92 3.33 13.14
N VAL A 184 -11.10 3.20 14.45
CA VAL A 184 -11.15 4.34 15.38
C VAL A 184 -9.85 4.32 16.15
N LEU A 185 -9.19 5.47 16.31
CA LEU A 185 -7.97 5.54 17.12
C LEU A 185 -8.29 5.46 18.62
N ALA A 186 -7.37 4.89 19.39
CA ALA A 186 -7.49 4.84 20.84
C ALA A 186 -7.35 6.24 21.49
N SER A 187 -6.67 7.16 20.82
CA SER A 187 -6.58 8.57 21.21
C SER A 187 -6.19 9.45 20.03
N ASN A 188 -6.40 10.76 20.14
CA ASN A 188 -5.94 11.70 19.12
C ASN A 188 -4.41 11.77 19.09
N PRO A 189 -3.77 11.69 17.91
CA PRO A 189 -2.33 11.90 17.77
C PRO A 189 -1.97 13.30 18.29
N ARG A 190 -1.02 13.38 19.22
CA ARG A 190 -0.67 14.65 19.87
C ARG A 190 0.40 15.44 19.10
N ARG A 191 1.20 14.75 18.28
CA ARG A 191 2.21 15.29 17.37
C ARG A 191 2.37 14.34 16.20
N SER A 192 2.81 14.85 15.04
CA SER A 192 3.44 13.98 14.04
C SER A 192 4.66 13.34 14.71
N PRO A 193 4.81 12.01 14.69
CA PRO A 193 6.07 11.40 15.08
C PRO A 193 7.13 11.99 14.12
N GLY A 194 8.12 12.67 14.67
CA GLY A 194 8.98 13.61 13.95
C GLY A 194 9.97 12.93 13.00
N TRP A 195 9.45 12.27 11.97
CA TRP A 195 10.20 11.56 10.96
C TRP A 195 9.95 12.24 9.61
N GLU A 196 10.79 13.23 9.33
CA GLU A 196 11.31 13.60 8.00
C GLU A 196 12.56 14.47 8.18
#